data_AF-A0A947VEJ5-F1
#
_entry.id   AF-A0A947VEJ5-F1
#
_cell.length_a   1.000
_cell.length_b   1.000
_cell.length_c   1.000
_cell.angle_alpha   90.00
_cell.angle_beta   90.00
_cell.angle_gamma   90.00
#
_symmetry.space_group_name_H-M   'P 1'
#
loop_
_entity.id
_entity.type
_entity.pdbx_description
1 polymer ?
#
loop_
_entity_poly.entity_id
_entity_poly.type
_entity_poly.pdbx_seq_one_letter_code
_entity_poly.pdbx_strand_id
1 'polypeptide(L)'
;EFHSLSKTYNMTGWRLGFAVGNQEAISALSVIKTNIDSGVFKAIQQAGIEALTGPQDNIEKMNNIYTGRRNVVINGLNKLGWNLKPTKATFYIWIPSLNKMSSMEFSNLLLEKTGIIVTPGIGYGKYGEGYVRIALTVEEKRLEEAIERIKKAGLNQE
;
A
#
# COMPACT_ATOMS: atom_id res chain seq x y z
N GLU A 1 9.41 6.86 16.96
CA GLU A 1 8.54 6.67 15.80
C GLU A 1 9.18 7.32 14.56
N PHE A 2 8.99 6.73 13.39
CA PHE A 2 9.39 7.30 12.10
C PHE A 2 8.15 7.65 11.30
N HIS A 3 8.16 8.82 10.67
CA HIS A 3 7.09 9.23 9.74
C HIS A 3 7.69 9.60 8.38
N SER A 4 6.98 9.25 7.30
CA SER A 4 7.36 9.63 5.95
C SER A 4 6.23 10.41 5.29
N LEU A 5 6.61 11.48 4.58
CA LEU A 5 5.65 12.29 3.83
C LEU A 5 5.23 11.61 2.50
N SER A 6 5.82 10.46 2.17
CA SER A 6 5.64 9.79 0.88
C SER A 6 4.19 9.46 0.54
N LYS A 7 3.38 9.11 1.54
CA LYS A 7 2.01 8.60 1.33
C LYS A 7 0.95 9.59 1.78
N THR A 8 1.08 10.14 2.98
CA THR A 8 0.18 11.16 3.51
C THR A 8 0.04 12.36 2.57
N TYR A 9 1.15 12.77 1.93
CA TYR A 9 1.20 13.95 1.07
C TYR A 9 1.55 13.64 -0.39
N ASN A 10 1.44 12.37 -0.82
CA ASN A 10 1.82 11.92 -2.16
C ASN A 10 3.26 12.28 -2.60
N MET A 11 4.17 12.51 -1.66
CA MET A 11 5.58 12.85 -1.93
C MET A 11 6.45 11.60 -2.13
N THR A 12 5.91 10.54 -2.73
CA THR A 12 6.69 9.33 -3.00
C THR A 12 7.83 9.67 -3.97
N GLY A 13 9.06 9.31 -3.61
CA GLY A 13 10.26 9.67 -4.38
C GLY A 13 10.96 10.95 -3.90
N TRP A 14 10.33 11.76 -3.06
CA TRP A 14 10.93 13.01 -2.53
C TRP A 14 11.87 12.77 -1.36
N ARG A 15 11.82 11.58 -0.76
CA ARG A 15 12.74 11.10 0.29
C ARG A 15 12.77 11.99 1.55
N LEU A 16 11.60 12.49 1.95
CA LEU A 16 11.44 13.26 3.19
C LEU A 16 10.66 12.49 4.26
N GLY A 17 11.13 12.61 5.50
CA GLY A 17 10.55 12.04 6.70
C GLY A 17 11.23 12.57 7.94
N PHE A 18 10.77 12.16 9.11
CA PHE A 18 11.32 12.56 10.39
C PHE A 18 11.21 11.42 11.43
N ALA A 19 11.99 11.53 12.49
CA ALA A 19 11.94 10.65 13.64
C ALA A 19 11.65 11.46 14.91
N VAL A 20 10.79 10.95 15.77
CA VAL A 20 10.43 11.56 17.07
C VAL A 20 10.38 10.48 18.15
N GLY A 21 10.67 10.81 19.41
CA GLY A 21 10.58 9.87 20.52
C GLY A 21 11.73 10.00 21.52
N ASN A 22 12.33 8.88 21.90
CA ASN A 22 13.37 8.83 22.93
C ASN A 22 14.57 9.75 22.59
N GLN A 23 14.93 10.61 23.54
CA GLN A 23 15.96 11.63 23.36
C GLN A 23 17.34 11.05 23.03
N GLU A 24 17.76 9.99 23.72
CA GLU A 24 19.06 9.34 23.49
C GLU A 24 19.12 8.74 22.07
N ALA A 25 18.05 8.06 21.65
CA ALA A 25 17.94 7.49 20.31
C ALA A 25 17.98 8.55 19.20
N ILE A 26 17.27 9.68 19.39
CA ILE A 26 17.30 10.79 18.42
C ILE A 26 18.68 11.45 18.37
N SER A 27 19.34 11.59 19.53
CA SER A 27 20.69 12.15 19.60
C SER A 27 21.70 11.26 18.88
N ALA A 28 21.64 9.95 19.11
CA ALA A 28 22.46 8.97 18.39
C ALA A 28 22.23 9.01 16.88
N LEU A 29 20.96 9.10 16.43
CA LEU A 29 20.63 9.23 15.01
C LEU A 29 21.20 10.52 14.39
N SER A 30 21.18 11.64 15.12
CA SER A 30 21.76 12.91 14.65
C SER A 30 23.28 12.83 14.45
N VAL A 31 23.99 12.14 15.36
CA VAL A 31 25.44 11.92 15.23
C VAL A 31 25.75 11.10 13.97
N ILE A 32 24.99 10.03 13.72
CA ILE A 32 25.15 9.21 12.52
C ILE A 32 24.86 10.05 11.27
N LYS A 33 23.74 10.79 11.22
CA LYS A 33 23.35 11.62 10.06
C LYS A 33 24.44 12.61 9.64
N THR A 34 25.10 13.24 10.61
CA THR A 34 26.19 14.21 10.37
C THR A 34 27.38 13.59 9.60
N ASN A 35 27.55 12.27 9.66
CA ASN A 35 28.64 11.57 9.00
C ASN A 35 28.25 10.92 7.66
N ILE A 36 26.96 10.85 7.31
CA ILE A 36 26.48 10.13 6.12
C ILE A 36 25.82 11.05 5.07
N ASP A 37 25.36 12.24 5.46
CA ASP A 37 24.83 13.24 4.55
C ASP A 37 25.02 14.68 5.06
N SER A 38 24.89 15.66 4.16
CA SER A 38 24.97 17.09 4.49
C SER A 38 23.60 17.72 4.79
N GLY A 39 22.62 16.90 5.17
CA GLY A 39 21.24 17.31 5.37
C GLY A 39 20.36 17.14 4.14
N VAL A 40 19.04 17.23 4.36
CA VAL A 40 18.04 17.13 3.30
C VAL A 40 18.07 18.39 2.43
N PHE A 41 17.86 18.27 1.12
CA PHE A 41 17.79 19.41 0.22
C PHE A 41 16.76 20.45 0.71
N LYS A 42 17.21 21.70 0.88
CA LYS A 42 16.42 22.77 1.52
C LYS A 42 15.05 22.99 0.86
N ALA A 43 14.96 22.94 -0.47
CA ALA A 43 13.68 23.10 -1.16
C ALA A 43 12.66 22.02 -0.79
N ILE A 44 13.13 20.78 -0.60
CA ILE A 44 12.29 19.66 -0.15
C ILE A 44 11.86 19.85 1.30
N GLN A 45 12.74 20.38 2.16
CA GLN A 45 12.36 20.74 3.54
C GLN A 45 11.26 21.81 3.55
N GLN A 46 11.36 22.85 2.72
CA GLN A 46 10.32 23.88 2.62
C GLN A 46 8.98 23.32 2.12
N ALA A 47 9.01 22.45 1.10
CA ALA A 47 7.80 21.74 0.66
C ALA A 47 7.21 20.85 1.77
N GLY A 48 8.05 20.24 2.60
CA GLY A 48 7.62 19.48 3.76
C GLY A 48 6.98 20.33 4.87
N ILE A 49 7.50 21.55 5.10
CA ILE A 49 6.89 22.51 6.03
C ILE A 49 5.48 22.85 5.55
N GLU A 50 5.32 23.21 4.27
CA GLU A 50 4.01 23.51 3.69
C GLU A 50 3.06 22.32 3.80
N ALA A 51 3.53 21.10 3.48
CA ALA A 51 2.72 19.89 3.60
C ALA A 51 2.22 19.65 5.04
N LEU A 52 3.07 19.89 6.05
CA LEU A 52 2.76 19.61 7.46
C LEU A 52 1.95 20.72 8.14
N THR A 53 2.06 21.97 7.68
CA THR A 53 1.49 23.15 8.37
C THR A 53 0.38 23.84 7.59
N GLY A 54 0.31 23.61 6.28
CA GLY A 54 -0.76 24.12 5.42
C GLY A 54 -2.09 23.38 5.59
N PRO A 55 -3.09 23.68 4.75
CA PRO A 55 -4.40 23.03 4.78
C PRO A 55 -4.29 21.50 4.62
N GLN A 56 -5.04 20.76 5.44
CA GLN A 56 -4.98 19.30 5.51
C GLN A 56 -6.14 18.60 4.76
N ASP A 57 -6.96 19.35 4.01
CA ASP A 57 -8.14 18.82 3.30
C ASP A 57 -7.78 17.73 2.28
N ASN A 58 -6.54 17.73 1.78
CA ASN A 58 -6.02 16.71 0.88
C ASN A 58 -5.98 15.32 1.53
N ILE A 59 -5.75 15.23 2.84
CA ILE A 59 -5.71 13.95 3.57
C ILE A 59 -7.09 13.31 3.58
N GLU A 60 -8.13 14.07 3.93
CA GLU A 60 -9.51 13.57 3.94
C GLU A 60 -9.95 13.15 2.53
N LYS A 61 -9.68 13.99 1.52
CA LYS A 61 -9.95 13.66 0.10
C LYS A 61 -9.26 12.36 -0.31
N MET A 62 -8.00 12.18 0.06
CA MET A 62 -7.24 10.98 -0.27
C MET A 62 -7.78 9.73 0.45
N ASN A 63 -8.16 9.86 1.73
CA ASN A 63 -8.76 8.78 2.50
C ASN A 63 -10.10 8.33 1.89
N ASN A 64 -10.92 9.29 1.41
CA ASN A 64 -12.17 8.99 0.72
C ASN A 64 -11.93 8.23 -0.59
N ILE A 65 -10.94 8.66 -1.40
CA ILE A 65 -10.54 7.96 -2.63
C ILE A 65 -10.09 6.52 -2.33
N TYR A 66 -9.21 6.31 -1.35
CA TYR A 66 -8.76 4.96 -1.01
C TYR A 66 -9.86 4.10 -0.39
N THR A 67 -10.81 4.72 0.32
CA THR A 67 -11.99 4.02 0.85
C THR A 67 -12.88 3.50 -0.27
N GLY A 68 -13.16 4.31 -1.29
CA GLY A 68 -13.91 3.88 -2.47
C GLY A 68 -13.22 2.72 -3.21
N ARG A 69 -11.93 2.87 -3.51
CA ARG A 69 -11.09 1.81 -4.11
C ARG A 69 -11.08 0.53 -3.29
N ARG A 70 -10.95 0.63 -1.97
CA ARG A 70 -10.99 -0.52 -1.06
C ARG A 70 -12.34 -1.24 -1.18
N ASN A 71 -13.44 -0.49 -1.15
CA ASN A 71 -14.78 -1.06 -1.22
C ASN A 71 -15.02 -1.78 -2.55
N VAL A 72 -14.56 -1.23 -3.68
CA VAL A 72 -14.63 -1.89 -4.99
C VAL A 72 -13.96 -3.26 -4.95
N VAL A 73 -12.71 -3.34 -4.48
CA VAL A 73 -11.96 -4.60 -4.47
C VAL A 73 -12.55 -5.60 -3.48
N ILE A 74 -12.88 -5.17 -2.25
CA ILE A 74 -13.43 -6.07 -1.22
C ILE A 74 -14.79 -6.62 -1.65
N ASN A 75 -15.71 -5.76 -2.10
CA ASN A 75 -17.03 -6.20 -2.53
C ASN A 75 -16.94 -7.06 -3.79
N GLY A 76 -16.03 -6.72 -4.71
CA GLY A 76 -15.77 -7.49 -5.91
C GLY A 76 -15.29 -8.90 -5.61
N LEU A 77 -14.24 -9.04 -4.80
CA LEU A 77 -13.70 -10.34 -4.40
C LEU A 77 -14.70 -11.14 -3.55
N ASN A 78 -15.47 -10.49 -2.68
CA ASN A 78 -16.48 -11.20 -1.90
C ASN A 78 -17.59 -11.80 -2.77
N LYS A 79 -17.95 -11.16 -3.88
CA LYS A 79 -18.87 -11.75 -4.89
C LYS A 79 -18.28 -12.97 -5.60
N LEU A 80 -16.94 -13.12 -5.58
CA LEU A 80 -16.22 -14.25 -6.15
C LEU A 80 -15.86 -15.31 -5.09
N GLY A 81 -16.47 -15.25 -3.90
CA GLY A 81 -16.36 -16.27 -2.86
C GLY A 81 -15.37 -15.97 -1.74
N TRP A 82 -14.58 -14.89 -1.82
CA TRP A 82 -13.76 -14.49 -0.68
C TRP A 82 -14.64 -13.99 0.48
N ASN A 83 -14.15 -14.13 1.71
CA ASN A 83 -14.83 -13.61 2.92
C ASN A 83 -13.98 -12.52 3.59
N LEU A 84 -13.85 -11.38 2.92
CA LEU A 84 -13.01 -10.27 3.36
C LEU A 84 -13.81 -9.25 4.17
N LYS A 85 -13.19 -8.75 5.24
CA LYS A 85 -13.67 -7.59 6.00
C LYS A 85 -13.01 -6.30 5.50
N PRO A 86 -13.71 -5.15 5.56
CA PRO A 86 -13.12 -3.85 5.27
C PRO A 86 -11.81 -3.60 6.04
N THR A 87 -10.72 -3.32 5.33
CA THR A 87 -9.45 -2.91 5.95
C THR A 87 -9.60 -1.52 6.57
N LYS A 88 -9.07 -1.33 7.78
CA LYS A 88 -9.23 -0.07 8.54
C LYS A 88 -8.32 1.06 8.05
N ALA A 89 -7.18 0.74 7.47
CA ALA A 89 -6.16 1.68 7.04
C ALA A 89 -5.30 1.08 5.93
N THR A 90 -4.37 1.91 5.43
CA THR A 90 -3.47 1.64 4.30
C THR A 90 -4.18 1.57 2.95
N PHE A 91 -3.39 1.59 1.88
CA PHE A 91 -3.83 1.41 0.50
C PHE A 91 -3.52 0.00 -0.02
N TYR A 92 -3.43 -0.98 0.89
CA TYR A 92 -3.23 -2.39 0.55
C TYR A 92 -4.36 -3.26 1.07
N ILE A 93 -4.64 -4.33 0.35
CA ILE A 93 -5.52 -5.41 0.81
C ILE A 93 -4.70 -6.69 0.81
N TRP A 94 -4.79 -7.44 1.91
CA TRP A 94 -4.14 -8.72 2.09
C TRP A 94 -5.19 -9.81 2.00
N ILE A 95 -5.08 -10.68 0.99
CA ILE A 95 -6.10 -11.71 0.71
C ILE A 95 -5.45 -13.10 0.71
N PRO A 96 -6.18 -14.14 1.15
CA PRO A 96 -5.71 -15.51 1.01
C PRO A 96 -5.61 -15.87 -0.49
N SER A 97 -4.61 -16.69 -0.80
CA SER A 97 -4.45 -17.28 -2.12
C SER A 97 -5.63 -18.17 -2.46
N LEU A 98 -5.98 -18.23 -3.74
CA LEU A 98 -7.03 -19.09 -4.27
C LEU A 98 -6.76 -20.56 -3.88
N ASN A 99 -7.77 -21.24 -3.34
CA ASN A 99 -7.75 -22.69 -3.05
C ASN A 99 -6.49 -23.19 -2.32
N LYS A 100 -5.95 -22.38 -1.39
CA LYS A 100 -4.72 -22.69 -0.61
C LYS A 100 -3.48 -22.91 -1.47
N MET A 101 -3.46 -22.40 -2.71
CA MET A 101 -2.25 -22.32 -3.53
C MET A 101 -1.16 -21.55 -2.79
N SER A 102 0.09 -21.79 -3.18
CA SER A 102 1.16 -20.91 -2.73
C SER A 102 0.93 -19.47 -3.21
N SER A 103 1.51 -18.51 -2.50
CA SER A 103 1.44 -17.09 -2.84
C SER A 103 2.02 -16.80 -4.22
N MET A 104 3.08 -17.52 -4.61
CA MET A 104 3.73 -17.38 -5.91
C MET A 104 2.89 -17.98 -7.04
N GLU A 105 2.36 -19.19 -6.86
CA GLU A 105 1.49 -19.85 -7.84
C GLU A 105 0.25 -18.99 -8.12
N PHE A 106 -0.40 -18.49 -7.07
CA PHE A 106 -1.57 -17.63 -7.26
C PHE A 106 -1.25 -16.31 -7.95
N SER A 107 -0.11 -15.69 -7.62
CA SER A 107 0.32 -14.45 -8.28
C SER A 107 0.60 -14.66 -9.77
N ASN A 108 1.25 -15.78 -10.13
CA ASN A 108 1.51 -16.14 -11.52
C ASN A 108 0.22 -16.48 -12.26
N LEU A 109 -0.69 -17.23 -11.64
CA LEU A 109 -2.00 -17.57 -12.21
C LEU A 109 -2.80 -16.30 -12.56
N LEU A 110 -2.85 -15.32 -11.65
CA LEU A 110 -3.50 -14.04 -11.90
C LEU A 110 -2.86 -13.31 -13.08
N LEU A 111 -1.52 -13.23 -13.12
CA LEU A 111 -0.82 -12.57 -14.22
C LEU A 111 -1.12 -13.25 -15.56
N GLU A 112 -0.97 -14.57 -15.64
CA GLU A 112 -1.14 -15.33 -16.88
C GLU A 112 -2.58 -15.33 -17.40
N LYS A 113 -3.57 -15.47 -16.51
CA LYS A 113 -4.98 -15.59 -16.91
C LYS A 113 -5.70 -14.25 -17.07
N THR A 114 -5.25 -13.20 -16.38
CA THR A 114 -6.00 -11.93 -16.31
C THR A 114 -5.16 -10.70 -16.65
N GLY A 115 -3.83 -10.84 -16.72
CA GLY A 115 -2.91 -9.71 -16.86
C GLY A 115 -2.81 -8.85 -15.59
N ILE A 116 -3.20 -9.37 -14.43
CA ILE A 116 -3.18 -8.65 -13.15
C ILE A 116 -1.93 -9.05 -12.38
N ILE A 117 -1.13 -8.05 -12.01
CA ILE A 117 0.03 -8.24 -11.14
C ILE A 117 -0.36 -7.97 -9.69
N VAL A 118 -0.07 -8.92 -8.81
CA VAL A 118 -0.15 -8.78 -7.36
C VAL A 118 1.20 -9.13 -6.73
N THR A 119 1.43 -8.73 -5.47
CA THR A 119 2.68 -9.10 -4.79
C THR A 119 2.48 -10.41 -4.01
N PRO A 120 3.29 -11.45 -4.26
CA PRO A 120 3.21 -12.70 -3.51
C PRO A 120 3.63 -12.47 -2.05
N GLY A 121 2.87 -13.05 -1.13
CA GLY A 121 3.06 -12.84 0.29
C GLY A 121 4.36 -13.40 0.86
N ILE A 122 4.95 -14.43 0.23
CA ILE A 122 6.28 -14.94 0.59
C ILE A 122 7.38 -13.88 0.57
N GLY A 123 7.21 -12.83 -0.24
CA GLY A 123 8.14 -11.69 -0.28
C GLY A 123 8.17 -10.87 1.02
N TYR A 124 7.19 -11.05 1.91
CA TYR A 124 7.14 -10.45 3.26
C TYR A 124 7.63 -11.41 4.36
N GLY A 125 8.09 -12.60 3.98
CA GLY A 125 8.58 -13.64 4.88
C GLY A 125 7.66 -14.86 4.93
N LYS A 126 8.13 -15.93 5.59
CA LYS A 126 7.46 -17.25 5.64
C LYS A 126 6.00 -17.22 6.12
N TYR A 127 5.65 -16.25 6.97
CA TYR A 127 4.29 -16.09 7.50
C TYR A 127 3.34 -15.39 6.54
N GLY A 128 3.84 -14.87 5.41
CA GLY A 128 3.00 -14.35 4.33
C GLY A 128 2.63 -15.39 3.28
N GLU A 129 3.14 -16.62 3.38
CA GLU A 129 2.83 -17.70 2.45
C GLU A 129 1.33 -18.05 2.46
N GLY A 130 0.77 -18.37 1.29
CA GLY A 130 -0.67 -18.56 1.12
C GLY A 130 -1.50 -17.26 1.09
N TYR A 131 -0.86 -16.10 0.94
CA TYR A 131 -1.54 -14.81 0.77
C TYR A 131 -0.88 -13.96 -0.32
N VAL A 132 -1.63 -13.00 -0.86
CA VAL A 132 -1.12 -11.98 -1.78
C VAL A 132 -1.55 -10.58 -1.35
N ARG A 133 -0.76 -9.57 -1.73
CA ARG A 133 -1.05 -8.16 -1.48
C ARG A 133 -1.51 -7.47 -2.75
N ILE A 134 -2.68 -6.83 -2.69
CA ILE A 134 -3.23 -5.97 -3.74
C ILE A 134 -2.99 -4.52 -3.35
N ALA A 135 -2.45 -3.71 -4.27
CA ALA A 135 -2.27 -2.28 -4.10
C ALA A 135 -3.43 -1.49 -4.74
N LEU A 136 -3.99 -0.54 -3.99
CA LEU A 136 -5.13 0.29 -4.42
C LEU A 136 -4.69 1.56 -5.15
N THR A 137 -3.65 1.47 -5.96
CA THR A 137 -2.94 2.63 -6.53
C THR A 137 -3.39 3.01 -7.94
N VAL A 138 -4.48 2.40 -8.43
CA VAL A 138 -5.13 2.74 -9.71
C VAL A 138 -6.57 3.19 -9.47
N GLU A 139 -7.19 3.78 -10.48
CA GLU A 139 -8.57 4.27 -10.42
C GLU A 139 -9.59 3.16 -10.15
N GLU A 140 -10.74 3.53 -9.57
CA GLU A 140 -11.82 2.58 -9.25
C GLU A 140 -12.27 1.78 -10.47
N LYS A 141 -12.47 2.43 -11.62
CA LYS A 141 -12.83 1.77 -12.88
C LYS A 141 -11.82 0.69 -13.30
N ARG A 142 -10.52 0.91 -13.03
CA ARG A 142 -9.48 -0.08 -13.33
C ARG A 142 -9.51 -1.26 -12.35
N LEU A 143 -9.87 -1.01 -11.10
CA LEU A 143 -10.08 -2.07 -10.10
C LEU A 143 -11.34 -2.89 -10.43
N GLU A 144 -12.44 -2.24 -10.85
CA GLU A 144 -13.64 -2.92 -11.34
C GLU A 144 -13.33 -3.83 -12.53
N GLU A 145 -12.58 -3.32 -13.51
CA GLU A 145 -12.12 -4.11 -14.65
C GLU A 145 -11.28 -5.31 -14.20
N ALA A 146 -10.39 -5.13 -13.21
CA ALA A 146 -9.59 -6.22 -12.66
C ALA A 146 -10.48 -7.32 -12.04
N ILE A 147 -11.48 -6.94 -11.24
CA ILE A 147 -12.45 -7.90 -10.67
C ILE A 147 -13.20 -8.64 -11.78
N GLU A 148 -13.66 -7.94 -12.82
CA GLU A 148 -14.37 -8.57 -13.94
C GLU A 148 -13.48 -9.53 -14.74
N ARG A 149 -12.18 -9.25 -14.89
CA ARG A 149 -11.23 -10.17 -15.52
C ARG A 149 -11.03 -11.44 -14.68
N ILE A 150 -10.92 -11.32 -13.35
CA ILE A 150 -10.82 -12.46 -12.43
C ILE A 150 -12.08 -13.33 -12.56
N LYS A 151 -13.26 -12.71 -12.55
CA LYS A 151 -14.54 -13.38 -12.76
C LYS A 151 -14.62 -14.13 -14.09
N LYS A 152 -14.25 -13.47 -15.20
CA LYS A 152 -14.25 -14.09 -16.55
C LYS A 152 -13.26 -15.24 -16.67
N ALA A 153 -12.15 -15.20 -15.93
CA ALA A 153 -11.19 -16.29 -15.84
C ALA A 153 -11.65 -17.47 -14.96
N GLY A 154 -12.83 -17.36 -14.32
CA GLY A 154 -13.38 -18.43 -13.47
C GLY A 154 -12.65 -18.62 -12.15
N LEU A 155 -11.87 -17.63 -11.71
CA LEU A 155 -11.07 -17.70 -10.49
C LEU A 155 -11.94 -17.33 -9.27
N ASN A 156 -12.78 -18.27 -8.85
CA ASN A 156 -13.66 -18.11 -7.68
C ASN A 156 -13.13 -18.91 -6.50
N GLN A 157 -13.19 -18.29 -5.32
CA GLN A 157 -12.84 -18.95 -4.06
C GLN A 157 -13.98 -19.88 -3.63
N GLU A 158 -13.63 -21.13 -3.32
CA GLU A 158 -14.53 -22.12 -2.71
C GLU A 158 -14.64 -21.96 -1.18
#